data_AF-X1EJJ8-F1
#
_entry.id   AF-X1EJJ8-F1
#
_cell.length_a   1.000
_cell.length_b   1.000
_cell.length_c   1.000
_cell.angle_alpha   90.00
_cell.angle_beta   90.00
_cell.angle_gamma   90.00
#
_symmetry.space_group_name_H-M   'P 1'
#
loop_
_entity.id
_entity.type
_entity.pdbx_description
1 polymer ?
#
loop_
_entity_poly.entity_id
_entity_poly.type
_entity_poly.pdbx_seq_one_letter_code
_entity_poly.pdbx_strand_id
1 'polypeptide(L)' 'DDTVGQVLRYMGWVDEHKKTDKPSRGIIIARALDRKLDYALRRVRDVQTYIYKVDFHLTRL' A
#
# COMPACT_ATOMS: atom_id res chain seq x y z
N ASP A 1 -11.44 5.79 5.44
CA ASP A 1 -10.12 5.13 5.51
C ASP A 1 -9.95 4.27 4.29
N ASP A 2 -10.12 4.89 3.13
CA ASP A 2 -10.59 4.18 1.95
C ASP A 2 -9.44 3.37 1.33
N THR A 3 -8.22 3.91 1.40
CA THR A 3 -6.98 3.22 1.01
C THR A 3 -6.68 2.00 1.87
N VAL A 4 -6.91 2.07 3.19
CA VAL A 4 -6.71 0.93 4.10
C VAL A 4 -7.74 -0.16 3.82
N GLY A 5 -9.02 0.22 3.67
CA GLY A 5 -10.06 -0.72 3.31
C GLY A 5 -9.85 -1.37 1.94
N GLN A 6 -9.33 -0.62 0.97
CA GLN A 6 -8.98 -1.15 -0.35
C GLN A 6 -7.88 -2.21 -0.28
N VAL A 7 -6.74 -1.91 0.35
CA VAL A 7 -5.63 -2.87 0.42
C VAL A 7 -6.02 -4.15 1.15
N LEU A 8 -6.76 -4.03 2.27
CA LEU A 8 -7.23 -5.18 3.04
C LEU A 8 -8.20 -6.05 2.25
N ARG A 9 -9.10 -5.45 1.46
CA ARG A 9 -10.03 -6.19 0.61
C ARG A 9 -9.30 -6.97 -0.47
N TYR A 10 -8.28 -6.38 -1.10
CA TYR A 10 -7.50 -7.05 -2.12
C TYR A 10 -6.65 -8.18 -1.53
N MET A 11 -6.03 -7.96 -0.37
CA MET A 11 -5.30 -9.00 0.36
C MET A 11 -6.22 -10.18 0.69
N GLY A 12 -7.40 -9.91 1.27
CA GLY A 12 -8.36 -10.96 1.59
C GLY A 12 -8.81 -11.77 0.37
N TRP A 13 -9.08 -11.10 -0.76
CA TRP A 13 -9.41 -11.79 -1.99
C TRP A 13 -8.24 -12.66 -2.51
N VAL A 14 -7.00 -12.15 -2.45
CA VAL A 14 -5.81 -12.90 -2.85
C VAL A 14 -5.62 -14.13 -1.97
N ASP A 15 -5.73 -13.98 -0.64
CA ASP A 15 -5.57 -15.08 0.31
C ASP A 15 -6.60 -16.18 0.08
N GLU A 16 -7.84 -15.81 -0.24
CA GLU A 16 -8.91 -16.77 -0.54
C GLU A 16 -8.70 -17.51 -1.88
N HIS A 17 -8.15 -16.83 -2.90
CA HIS A 17 -8.19 -17.34 -4.27
C HIS A 17 -6.85 -17.83 -4.83
N LYS A 18 -5.70 -17.36 -4.30
CA LYS A 18 -4.38 -17.65 -4.91
C LYS A 18 -3.69 -18.90 -4.37
N LYS A 19 -4.29 -19.63 -3.43
CA LYS A 19 -3.77 -20.90 -2.84
C LYS A 19 -2.25 -20.86 -2.60
N THR A 20 -1.80 -19.81 -1.93
CA THR A 20 -0.40 -19.63 -1.56
C THR A 20 -0.15 -20.18 -0.16
N ASP A 21 1.00 -20.81 0.06
CA ASP A 21 1.39 -21.31 1.40
C ASP A 21 1.64 -20.19 2.44
N LYS A 22 1.65 -18.94 1.97
CA LYS A 22 1.92 -17.75 2.78
C LYS A 22 0.80 -16.72 2.59
N PRO A 23 0.45 -15.95 3.64
CA PRO A 23 -0.48 -14.85 3.52
C PRO A 23 0.10 -13.75 2.63
N SER A 24 -0.79 -13.04 1.94
CA SER A 24 -0.45 -11.87 1.15
C SER A 24 0.06 -10.72 2.04
N ARG A 25 0.86 -9.85 1.44
CA ARG A 25 1.33 -8.61 2.06
C ARG A 25 0.89 -7.42 1.23
N GLY A 26 0.41 -6.38 1.89
CA GLY A 26 -0.02 -5.14 1.27
C GLY A 26 1.10 -4.10 1.23
N ILE A 27 1.18 -3.35 0.14
CA ILE A 27 2.05 -2.17 0.05
C ILE A 27 1.21 -1.00 -0.46
N ILE A 28 1.18 0.09 0.30
CA ILE A 28 0.60 1.37 -0.14
C ILE A 28 1.75 2.27 -0.56
N ILE A 29 1.70 2.76 -1.80
CA ILE A 29 2.69 3.69 -2.36
C ILE A 29 1.98 5.01 -2.61
N ALA A 30 2.47 6.10 -1.99
CA ALA A 30 1.82 7.41 -2.07
C ALA A 30 2.84 8.54 -2.23
N ARG A 31 2.39 9.73 -2.66
CA ARG A 31 3.26 10.92 -2.76
C ARG A 31 3.56 11.53 -1.39
N ALA A 32 2.64 11.36 -0.45
CA ALA A 32 2.74 11.80 0.93
C ALA A 32 1.83 10.92 1.80
N LEU A 33 2.11 10.87 3.10
CA LEU A 33 1.27 10.21 4.10
C LEU A 33 0.58 11.28 4.93
N ASP A 34 -0.75 11.23 5.00
CA ASP A 34 -1.49 12.04 5.96
C ASP A 34 -1.53 11.35 7.33
N ARG A 35 -1.81 12.12 8.39
CA ARG A 35 -1.85 11.61 9.76
C ARG A 35 -2.94 10.55 9.97
N LYS A 36 -4.07 10.67 9.28
CA LYS A 36 -5.19 9.75 9.44
C LYS A 36 -4.80 8.35 8.95
N LEU A 37 -4.17 8.28 7.79
CA LEU A 37 -3.62 7.06 7.21
C LEU A 37 -2.53 6.47 8.12
N ASP A 38 -1.62 7.28 8.66
CA ASP A 38 -0.62 6.83 9.63
C ASP A 38 -1.26 6.16 10.86
N TYR A 39 -2.24 6.82 11.48
CA TYR A 39 -2.94 6.27 12.64
C TYR A 39 -3.70 4.98 12.33
N ALA A 40 -4.37 4.91 11.18
CA ALA A 40 -5.09 3.71 10.76
C ALA A 40 -4.13 2.53 10.56
N LEU A 41 -2.99 2.75 9.92
CA LEU A 41 -2.01 1.72 9.62
C LEU A 41 -1.28 1.18 10.85
N ARG A 42 -1.13 1.96 11.93
CA ARG A 42 -0.55 1.46 13.20
C ARG A 42 -1.31 0.29 13.81
N ARG A 43 -2.57 0.09 13.44
CA ARG A 43 -3.40 -1.04 13.90
C ARG A 43 -3.50 -2.18 12.89
N VAL A 44 -2.96 -2.00 11.68
CA VAL A 44 -3.00 -2.99 10.61
C VAL A 44 -1.65 -3.69 10.51
N ARG A 45 -1.69 -5.02 10.53
CA ARG A 45 -0.49 -5.86 10.32
C ARG A 45 -0.33 -6.15 8.83
N ASP A 46 0.88 -6.53 8.44
CA ASP A 46 1.20 -7.03 7.09
C ASP A 46 0.92 -6.05 5.94
N VAL A 47 0.78 -4.76 6.27
CA VAL A 47 0.70 -3.64 5.32
C VAL A 47 1.85 -2.67 5.58
N GLN A 48 2.60 -2.36 4.52
CA GLN A 48 3.69 -1.38 4.56
C GLN A 48 3.35 -0.14 3.74
N THR A 49 4.00 0.98 4.05
CA THR A 49 3.86 2.22 3.29
C THR A 49 5.18 2.75 2.78
N TYR A 50 5.16 3.27 1.57
CA TYR A 50 6.30 3.94 0.95
C TYR A 50 5.87 5.25 0.33
N ILE A 51 6.74 6.25 0.44
CA ILE A 51 6.59 7.50 -0.28
C ILE A 51 7.40 7.41 -1.57
N TYR A 52 6.75 7.54 -2.72
CA TYR A 52 7.47 7.63 -3.99
C TYR A 52 7.96 9.05 -4.25
N LYS A 53 9.09 9.16 -4.94
CA LYS A 53 9.65 10.42 -5.42
C LYS A 53 9.81 10.31 -6.93
N VAL A 54 9.38 11.34 -7.65
CA VAL A 54 9.60 11.45 -9.09
C VAL A 54 10.91 12.18 -9.31
N ASP A 55 11.76 11.58 -10.14
CA ASP A 55 13.00 12.19 -10.62
C ASP A 55 12.91 12.32 -12.14
N PHE A 56 13.11 13.52 -12.67
CA PHE A 56 13.13 13.75 -14.11
C PHE A 56 14.22 14.73 -14.49
N HIS A 57 14.90 14.41 -15.58
CA HIS A 57 15.92 15.25 -16.21
C HIS A 57 15.41 15.74 -17.54
N LEU A 58 15.61 17.02 -17.82
CA LEU A 58 15.17 17.67 -19.05
C LEU A 58 16.37 17.86 -19.98
N THR A 59 16.20 17.51 -21.25
CA THR A 59 17.17 17.77 -22.32
C THR A 59 16.55 18.67 -23.37
N ARG A 60 17.40 19.42 -24.09
CA ARG A 60 16.98 20.29 -25.19
C ARG A 60 16.74 19.45 -26.46
N LEU A 61 15.81 19.90 -27.32
CA LEU A 61 15.69 19.42 -28.70
C LEU A 61 16.97 19.66 -29.50
#